data_AF-A0A291GR67-F1
#
_entry.id   AF-A0A291GR67-F1
#
_cell.length_a   1.000
_cell.length_b   1.000
_cell.length_c   1.000
_cell.angle_alpha   90.00
_cell.angle_beta   90.00
_cell.angle_gamma   90.00
#
_symmetry.space_group_name_H-M   'P 1'
#
loop_
_entity.id
_entity.type
_entity.pdbx_description
1 polymer ?
#
loop_
_entity_poly.entity_id
_entity_poly.type
_entity_poly.pdbx_seq_one_letter_code
_entity_poly.pdbx_strand_id
1 'polypeptide(L)'
;MTDPRTPDDAAPAPAPRRTRNGQVVVGPTLRARYVPAALIGLPLVAVLLSPFAGAGIQQWRSSRLHGGHEDLLVQILEPAAVQLLLGALALWVLFALWALIPLLLTHRVVLLDERAGTLALHRGLRVADRATLAQVRYATGDAERGGLALIGVEGGAGTDGEELERQWVVPESGWDAAAFDGLRTLQAAAGLRPAPSRAELVRENRRSRRERSHRELAARLGMPWREEYADDEAAFQAEFDRVRRVLGGRERPREGDPRP
;
A
#
# COMPACT_ATOMS: atom_id res chain seq x y z
N MET A 1 -23.58 -18.22 28.62
CA MET A 1 -24.14 -16.86 28.80
C MET A 1 -23.26 -15.92 28.00
N THR A 2 -23.65 -15.65 26.77
CA THR A 2 -22.95 -14.74 25.84
C THR A 2 -23.25 -13.31 26.27
N ASP A 3 -22.20 -12.59 26.67
CA ASP A 3 -22.27 -11.15 26.88
C ASP A 3 -22.76 -10.49 25.57
N PRO A 4 -23.82 -9.67 25.59
CA PRO A 4 -24.24 -8.95 24.40
C PRO A 4 -23.11 -8.00 24.00
N ARG A 5 -22.52 -8.22 22.82
CA ARG A 5 -21.61 -7.25 22.19
C ARG A 5 -22.30 -5.89 22.20
N THR A 6 -21.81 -4.98 23.03
CA THR A 6 -22.25 -3.60 23.09
C THR A 6 -22.17 -3.01 21.67
N PRO A 7 -23.30 -2.65 21.04
CA PRO A 7 -23.29 -2.14 19.69
C PRO A 7 -23.13 -0.62 19.75
N ASP A 8 -21.97 -0.07 20.12
CA ASP A 8 -21.71 1.38 19.90
C ASP A 8 -20.30 1.92 20.17
N ASP A 9 -19.21 1.17 19.92
CA ASP A 9 -17.96 1.89 19.62
C ASP A 9 -18.08 2.40 18.18
N ALA A 10 -18.70 3.58 18.05
CA ALA A 10 -18.76 4.32 16.80
C ALA A 10 -17.33 4.37 16.23
N ALA A 11 -17.12 3.69 15.10
CA ALA A 11 -15.80 3.57 14.50
C ALA A 11 -15.15 4.95 14.43
N PRO A 12 -13.87 5.09 14.83
CA PRO A 12 -13.24 6.38 14.96
C PRO A 12 -13.43 7.21 13.69
N ALA A 13 -13.75 8.49 13.88
CA ALA A 13 -14.04 9.42 12.81
C ALA A 13 -12.90 9.41 11.77
N PRO A 14 -13.21 9.41 10.47
CA PRO A 14 -12.18 9.37 9.44
C PRO A 14 -11.28 10.61 9.53
N ALA A 15 -9.96 10.40 9.44
CA ALA A 15 -8.96 11.47 9.42
C ALA A 15 -8.28 11.55 8.04
N PRO A 16 -9.01 11.96 6.98
CA PRO A 16 -8.49 11.95 5.64
C PRO A 16 -7.39 13.01 5.46
N ARG A 17 -6.53 12.78 4.46
CA ARG A 17 -5.63 13.83 3.98
C ARG A 17 -6.40 14.89 3.20
N ARG A 18 -5.99 16.15 3.38
CA ARG A 18 -6.58 17.31 2.70
C ARG A 18 -5.54 18.08 1.90
N THR A 19 -5.95 18.64 0.77
CA THR A 19 -5.15 19.61 0.02
C THR A 19 -5.11 20.96 0.75
N ARG A 20 -4.26 21.89 0.30
CA ARG A 20 -4.21 23.26 0.86
C ARG A 20 -5.54 24.00 0.74
N ASN A 21 -6.36 23.63 -0.24
CA ASN A 21 -7.69 24.20 -0.48
C ASN A 21 -8.79 23.50 0.35
N GLY A 22 -8.42 22.57 1.24
CA GLY A 22 -9.35 21.84 2.10
C GLY A 22 -10.01 20.62 1.48
N GLN A 23 -9.75 20.33 0.20
CA GLN A 23 -10.34 19.17 -0.50
C GLN A 23 -9.80 17.86 0.06
N VAL A 24 -10.67 16.88 0.26
CA VAL A 24 -10.34 15.54 0.74
C VAL A 24 -9.69 14.74 -0.40
N VAL A 25 -8.58 14.08 -0.08
CA VAL A 25 -7.84 13.25 -1.03
C VAL A 25 -8.25 11.79 -0.83
N VAL A 26 -8.87 11.20 -1.86
CA VAL A 26 -9.23 9.78 -1.90
C VAL A 26 -8.18 9.03 -2.72
N GLY A 27 -7.40 8.20 -2.03
CA GLY A 27 -6.25 7.48 -2.59
C GLY A 27 -4.89 8.02 -2.09
N PRO A 28 -3.78 7.37 -2.47
CA PRO A 28 -2.48 7.70 -1.92
C PRO A 28 -1.90 8.97 -2.57
N THR A 29 -1.37 9.86 -1.75
CA THR A 29 -0.59 11.01 -2.26
C THR A 29 0.75 10.55 -2.80
N LEU A 30 1.26 11.23 -3.85
CA LEU A 30 2.61 11.02 -4.38
C LEU A 30 3.68 10.99 -3.29
N ARG A 31 3.63 11.95 -2.36
CA ARG A 31 4.61 12.07 -1.27
C ARG A 31 4.66 10.82 -0.39
N ALA A 32 3.51 10.25 -0.03
CA ALA A 32 3.49 9.07 0.85
C ALA A 32 3.97 7.78 0.17
N ARG A 33 3.88 7.68 -1.16
CA ARG A 33 4.45 6.56 -1.91
C ARG A 33 5.94 6.77 -2.18
N TYR A 34 6.31 8.00 -2.53
CA TYR A 34 7.65 8.33 -2.99
C TYR A 34 8.67 8.46 -1.86
N VAL A 35 8.33 9.14 -0.76
CA VAL A 35 9.29 9.50 0.29
C VAL A 35 9.99 8.29 0.92
N PRO A 36 9.30 7.19 1.29
CA PRO A 36 9.98 6.02 1.86
C PRO A 36 10.98 5.39 0.87
N ALA A 37 10.60 5.26 -0.40
CA ALA A 37 11.48 4.73 -1.44
C ALA A 37 12.69 5.66 -1.66
N ALA A 38 12.44 6.97 -1.77
CA ALA A 38 13.48 7.95 -2.05
C ALA A 38 14.45 8.18 -0.89
N LEU A 39 14.02 8.05 0.37
CA LEU A 39 14.88 8.32 1.53
C LEU A 39 15.53 7.08 2.15
N ILE A 40 15.02 5.89 1.87
CA ILE A 40 15.52 4.65 2.49
C ILE A 40 16.03 3.67 1.43
N GLY A 41 15.18 3.32 0.46
CA GLY A 41 15.54 2.32 -0.56
C GLY A 41 16.60 2.79 -1.55
N LEU A 42 16.35 3.94 -2.19
CA LEU A 42 17.21 4.46 -3.25
C LEU A 42 18.62 4.86 -2.78
N PRO A 43 18.82 5.47 -1.60
CA PRO A 43 20.16 5.76 -1.10
C PRO A 43 21.00 4.51 -0.91
N LEU A 44 20.40 3.41 -0.44
CA LEU A 44 21.11 2.15 -0.22
C LEU A 44 21.58 1.54 -1.55
N VAL A 45 20.72 1.56 -2.57
CA VAL A 45 21.09 1.13 -3.94
C VAL A 45 22.16 2.04 -4.53
N ALA A 46 22.05 3.35 -4.33
CA ALA A 46 23.01 4.32 -4.84
C ALA A 46 24.40 4.17 -4.20
N VAL A 47 24.47 3.88 -2.90
CA VAL A 47 25.73 3.56 -2.21
C VAL A 47 26.33 2.27 -2.75
N LEU A 48 25.52 1.22 -2.94
CA LEU A 48 25.98 -0.06 -3.49
C LEU A 48 26.57 0.09 -4.91
N LEU A 49 25.98 0.97 -5.73
CA LEU A 49 26.42 1.22 -7.10
C LEU A 49 27.42 2.37 -7.24
N SER A 50 27.74 3.08 -6.15
CA SER A 50 28.65 4.21 -6.13
C SER A 50 30.06 3.93 -6.69
N PRO A 51 30.64 2.71 -6.61
CA PRO A 51 31.93 2.44 -7.23
C PRO A 51 31.94 2.63 -8.74
N PHE A 52 30.83 2.32 -9.44
CA PHE A 52 30.72 2.52 -10.90
C PHE A 52 30.71 4.00 -11.27
N ALA A 53 29.91 4.79 -10.56
CA ALA A 53 29.87 6.24 -10.76
C ALA A 53 31.21 6.89 -10.36
N GLY A 54 31.83 6.43 -9.27
CA GLY A 54 33.16 6.86 -8.83
C GLY A 54 34.23 6.59 -9.88
N ALA A 55 34.23 5.41 -10.51
CA ALA A 55 35.17 5.09 -11.60
C ALA A 55 35.00 6.01 -12.81
N GLY A 56 33.75 6.35 -13.18
CA GLY A 56 33.47 7.31 -14.24
C GLY A 56 33.99 8.72 -13.90
N ILE A 57 33.80 9.17 -12.66
CA ILE A 57 34.34 10.44 -12.15
C ILE A 57 35.88 10.42 -12.18
N GLN A 58 36.49 9.31 -11.76
CA GLN A 58 37.94 9.14 -11.79
C GLN A 58 38.49 9.19 -13.22
N GLN A 59 37.84 8.51 -14.17
CA GLN A 59 38.24 8.53 -15.58
C GLN A 59 38.13 9.93 -16.19
N TRP A 60 37.04 10.65 -15.88
CA TRP A 60 36.88 12.05 -16.29
C TRP A 60 37.99 12.93 -15.70
N ARG A 61 38.29 12.81 -14.41
CA ARG A 61 39.39 13.55 -13.75
C ARG A 61 40.73 13.26 -14.42
N SER A 62 41.04 11.98 -14.66
CA SER A 62 42.26 11.58 -15.34
C SER A 62 42.36 12.20 -16.73
N SER A 63 41.26 12.24 -17.50
CA SER A 63 41.26 12.88 -18.83
C SER A 63 41.55 14.39 -18.78
N ARG A 64 41.02 15.11 -17.77
CA ARG A 64 41.26 16.54 -17.57
C ARG A 64 42.72 16.83 -17.21
N LEU A 65 43.31 16.00 -16.34
CA LEU A 65 44.73 16.09 -15.97
C LEU A 65 45.65 15.86 -17.18
N HIS A 66 45.36 14.86 -18.03
CA HIS A 66 46.13 14.65 -19.26
C HIS A 66 45.99 15.82 -20.24
N GLY A 67 44.86 16.52 -20.22
CA GLY A 67 44.65 17.75 -20.97
C GLY A 67 45.27 19.01 -20.34
N GLY A 68 46.06 18.88 -19.28
CA GLY A 68 46.76 19.99 -18.62
C GLY A 68 45.87 20.91 -17.79
N HIS A 69 44.66 20.50 -17.43
CA HIS A 69 43.74 21.31 -16.61
C HIS A 69 43.89 20.96 -15.12
N GLU A 70 44.37 21.90 -14.32
CA GLU A 70 44.55 21.79 -12.87
C GLU A 70 43.56 22.68 -12.09
N ASP A 71 42.28 22.66 -12.49
CA ASP A 71 41.26 23.48 -11.86
C ASP A 71 40.96 23.02 -10.43
N LEU A 72 40.41 23.92 -9.59
CA LEU A 72 39.95 23.62 -8.23
C LEU A 72 39.02 22.39 -8.14
N LEU A 73 38.21 22.15 -9.18
CA LEU A 73 37.34 20.96 -9.25
C LEU A 73 38.14 19.66 -9.30
N VAL A 74 39.27 19.62 -10.01
CA VAL A 74 40.13 18.44 -10.12
C VAL A 74 40.82 18.13 -8.79
N GLN A 75 41.13 19.16 -8.00
CA GLN A 75 41.70 19.03 -6.65
C GLN A 75 40.67 18.55 -5.63
N ILE A 76 39.44 19.11 -5.65
CA ILE A 76 38.35 18.66 -4.76
C ILE A 76 38.00 17.18 -5.03
N LEU A 77 38.08 16.75 -6.29
CA LEU A 77 37.83 15.36 -6.68
C LEU A 77 39.01 14.42 -6.46
N GLU A 78 40.15 14.88 -5.93
CA GLU A 78 41.31 14.01 -5.68
C GLU A 78 41.01 12.85 -4.70
N PRO A 79 40.31 13.07 -3.56
CA PRO A 79 40.06 11.99 -2.62
C PRO A 79 39.04 10.99 -3.16
N ALA A 80 39.37 9.69 -3.10
CA ALA A 80 38.47 8.62 -3.54
C ALA A 80 37.12 8.62 -2.79
N ALA A 81 37.12 8.96 -1.49
CA ALA A 81 35.91 9.09 -0.69
C ALA A 81 34.96 10.18 -1.23
N VAL A 82 35.49 11.29 -1.74
CA VAL A 82 34.70 12.37 -2.34
C VAL A 82 34.08 11.92 -3.66
N GLN A 83 34.84 11.19 -4.49
CA GLN A 83 34.33 10.62 -5.75
C GLN A 83 33.20 9.61 -5.50
N LEU A 84 33.35 8.73 -4.51
CA LEU A 84 32.31 7.77 -4.12
C LEU A 84 31.07 8.46 -3.56
N LEU A 85 31.23 9.47 -2.71
CA LEU A 85 30.11 10.25 -2.16
C LEU A 85 29.34 10.98 -3.26
N LEU A 86 30.04 11.67 -4.16
CA LEU A 86 29.42 12.36 -5.30
C LEU A 86 28.75 11.37 -6.25
N GLY A 87 29.38 10.22 -6.50
CA GLY A 87 28.80 9.13 -7.29
C GLY A 87 27.50 8.60 -6.66
N ALA A 88 27.49 8.35 -5.34
CA ALA A 88 26.32 7.92 -4.61
C ALA A 88 25.20 8.98 -4.66
N LEU A 89 25.52 10.26 -4.43
CA LEU A 89 24.53 11.34 -4.50
C LEU A 89 23.95 11.52 -5.90
N ALA A 90 24.79 11.48 -6.94
CA ALA A 90 24.35 11.60 -8.32
C ALA A 90 23.43 10.43 -8.73
N LEU A 91 23.81 9.19 -8.40
CA LEU A 91 22.98 8.01 -8.63
C LEU A 91 21.68 8.07 -7.84
N TRP A 92 21.73 8.52 -6.59
CA TRP A 92 20.54 8.69 -5.76
C TRP A 92 19.56 9.67 -6.41
N VAL A 93 20.02 10.87 -6.80
CA VAL A 93 19.19 11.87 -7.48
C VAL A 93 18.66 11.32 -8.80
N LEU A 94 19.49 10.63 -9.58
CA LEU A 94 19.08 10.03 -10.85
C LEU A 94 17.96 9.00 -10.64
N PHE A 95 18.14 8.05 -9.71
CA PHE A 95 17.10 7.05 -9.42
C PHE A 95 15.85 7.66 -8.82
N ALA A 96 16.01 8.68 -7.97
CA ALA A 96 14.90 9.41 -7.38
C ALA A 96 14.05 10.07 -8.47
N LEU A 97 14.67 10.82 -9.38
CA LEU A 97 14.01 11.42 -10.54
C LEU A 97 13.38 10.36 -11.45
N TRP A 98 14.12 9.28 -11.73
CA TRP A 98 13.65 8.20 -12.60
C TRP A 98 12.45 7.46 -12.01
N ALA A 99 12.40 7.23 -10.69
CA ALA A 99 11.26 6.62 -10.01
C ALA A 99 10.06 7.58 -9.89
N LEU A 100 10.31 8.90 -9.84
CA LEU A 100 9.26 9.91 -9.72
C LEU A 100 8.42 10.04 -11.00
N ILE A 101 9.03 9.93 -12.17
CA ILE A 101 8.36 10.07 -13.48
C ILE A 101 7.20 9.06 -13.67
N PRO A 102 7.40 7.74 -13.58
CA PRO A 102 6.32 6.78 -13.75
C PRO A 102 5.27 6.93 -12.66
N LEU A 103 5.67 7.30 -11.43
CA LEU A 103 4.74 7.57 -10.34
C LEU A 103 3.81 8.74 -10.68
N LEU A 104 4.34 9.84 -11.22
CA LEU A 104 3.56 11.00 -11.67
C LEU A 104 2.61 10.66 -12.82
N LEU A 105 3.08 9.88 -13.81
CA LEU A 105 2.28 9.54 -15.00
C LEU A 105 1.15 8.55 -14.70
N THR A 106 1.36 7.66 -13.72
CA THR A 106 0.38 6.64 -13.31
C THR A 106 -0.46 7.05 -12.11
N HIS A 107 -0.13 8.19 -11.48
CA HIS A 107 -0.86 8.67 -10.31
C HIS A 107 -2.33 8.89 -10.66
N ARG A 108 -3.21 8.28 -9.89
CA ARG A 108 -4.65 8.49 -9.98
C ARG A 108 -5.16 8.78 -8.59
N VAL A 109 -5.93 9.85 -8.46
CA VAL A 109 -6.48 10.28 -7.19
C VAL A 109 -7.81 10.97 -7.43
N VAL A 110 -8.75 10.80 -6.50
CA VAL A 110 -10.01 11.53 -6.53
C VAL A 110 -9.94 12.63 -5.48
N LEU A 111 -10.23 13.86 -5.88
CA LEU A 111 -10.37 14.99 -4.96
C LEU A 111 -11.85 15.22 -4.71
N LEU A 112 -12.23 15.23 -3.44
CA LEU A 112 -13.56 15.53 -2.95
C LEU A 112 -13.57 16.95 -2.38
N ASP A 113 -14.40 17.81 -2.96
CA ASP A 113 -14.77 19.08 -2.36
C ASP A 113 -16.08 18.89 -1.58
N GLU A 114 -15.96 18.77 -0.25
CA GLU A 114 -17.12 18.59 0.63
C GLU A 114 -18.06 19.80 0.65
N ARG A 115 -17.56 21.01 0.38
CA ARG A 115 -18.37 22.23 0.41
C ARG A 115 -19.20 22.36 -0.86
N ALA A 116 -18.57 22.11 -2.01
CA ALA A 116 -19.24 22.17 -3.31
C ALA A 116 -20.01 20.89 -3.66
N GLY A 117 -19.74 19.79 -2.94
CA GLY A 117 -20.29 18.47 -3.25
C GLY A 117 -19.81 17.92 -4.59
N THR A 118 -18.57 18.24 -4.97
CA THR A 118 -18.00 17.85 -6.27
C THR A 118 -16.81 16.92 -6.11
N LEU A 119 -16.63 16.06 -7.12
CA LEU A 119 -15.57 15.09 -7.23
C LEU A 119 -14.80 15.33 -8.52
N ALA A 120 -13.47 15.31 -8.43
CA ALA A 120 -12.60 15.42 -9.59
C ALA A 120 -11.58 14.27 -9.60
N LEU A 121 -11.69 13.41 -10.61
CA LEU A 121 -10.71 12.37 -10.88
C LEU A 121 -9.50 13.02 -11.55
N HIS A 122 -8.34 12.90 -10.93
CA HIS A 122 -7.06 13.34 -11.48
C HIS A 122 -6.25 12.13 -11.97
N ARG A 123 -5.66 12.28 -13.15
CA ARG A 123 -4.66 11.37 -13.71
C ARG A 123 -3.37 12.16 -13.93
N GLY A 124 -2.40 11.96 -13.05
CA GLY A 124 -1.21 12.79 -12.93
C GLY A 124 -1.60 14.24 -12.62
N LEU A 125 -1.22 15.16 -13.50
CA LEU A 125 -1.50 16.59 -13.36
C LEU A 125 -2.81 17.04 -14.01
N ARG A 126 -3.51 16.14 -14.72
CA ARG A 126 -4.72 16.47 -15.48
C ARG A 126 -5.97 16.00 -14.76
N VAL A 127 -7.03 16.82 -14.83
CA VAL A 127 -8.38 16.37 -14.48
C VAL A 127 -8.85 15.46 -15.61
N ALA A 128 -9.09 14.20 -15.30
CA ALA A 128 -9.57 13.20 -16.23
C ALA A 128 -11.10 13.17 -16.31
N ASP A 129 -11.78 13.34 -15.17
CA ASP A 129 -13.25 13.32 -15.10
C ASP A 129 -13.75 14.12 -13.90
N ARG A 130 -15.04 14.48 -13.92
CA ARG A 130 -15.75 15.17 -12.82
C ARG A 130 -17.12 14.56 -12.60
N ALA A 131 -17.54 14.58 -11.33
CA ALA A 131 -18.86 14.12 -10.90
C ALA A 131 -19.35 14.95 -9.71
N THR A 132 -20.63 14.89 -9.42
CA THR A 132 -21.20 15.41 -8.17
C THR A 132 -21.38 14.28 -7.17
N LEU A 133 -21.39 14.58 -5.87
CA LEU A 133 -21.67 13.59 -4.82
C LEU A 133 -22.99 12.85 -5.04
N ALA A 134 -24.01 13.55 -5.54
CA ALA A 134 -25.32 12.95 -5.85
C ALA A 134 -25.28 11.85 -6.92
N GLN A 135 -24.24 11.83 -7.76
CA GLN A 135 -24.05 10.81 -8.80
C GLN A 135 -23.32 9.57 -8.27
N VAL A 136 -22.82 9.58 -7.03
CA VAL A 136 -22.08 8.44 -6.47
C VAL A 136 -23.06 7.35 -6.02
N ARG A 137 -23.05 6.21 -6.70
CA ARG A 137 -23.90 5.06 -6.36
C ARG A 137 -23.24 4.13 -5.36
N TYR A 138 -21.94 3.88 -5.53
CA TYR A 138 -21.16 3.07 -4.60
C TYR A 138 -19.72 3.56 -4.54
N ALA A 139 -19.10 3.33 -3.38
CA ALA A 139 -17.67 3.53 -3.18
C ALA A 139 -17.16 2.37 -2.32
N THR A 140 -16.36 1.48 -2.91
CA THR A 140 -15.78 0.33 -2.22
C THR A 140 -14.28 0.38 -2.34
N GLY A 141 -13.56 -0.22 -1.39
CA GLY A 141 -12.11 -0.25 -1.47
C GLY A 141 -11.49 -1.29 -0.58
N ASP A 142 -10.38 -1.81 -1.05
CA ASP A 142 -9.57 -2.77 -0.31
C ASP A 142 -8.66 -2.03 0.68
N ALA A 143 -8.67 -2.48 1.93
CA ALA A 143 -7.89 -1.96 3.04
C ALA A 143 -6.43 -2.42 3.01
N GLU A 144 -6.11 -3.45 2.22
CA GLU A 144 -4.76 -3.98 2.09
C GLU A 144 -3.85 -3.09 1.21
N ARG A 145 -2.53 -3.20 1.42
CA ARG A 145 -1.56 -2.53 0.54
C ARG A 145 -1.62 -3.14 -0.85
N GLY A 146 -1.69 -2.29 -1.88
CA GLY A 146 -1.90 -2.72 -3.26
C GLY A 146 -3.38 -2.87 -3.64
N GLY A 147 -4.29 -2.77 -2.67
CA GLY A 147 -5.73 -2.82 -2.87
C GLY A 147 -6.25 -1.68 -3.75
N LEU A 148 -7.35 -1.93 -4.45
CA LEU A 148 -8.01 -0.95 -5.33
C LEU A 148 -9.27 -0.41 -4.65
N ALA A 149 -9.58 0.85 -4.91
CA ALA A 149 -10.91 1.40 -4.68
C ALA A 149 -11.66 1.59 -5.98
N LEU A 150 -12.95 1.30 -5.94
CA LEU A 150 -13.90 1.41 -7.03
C LEU A 150 -14.98 2.40 -6.62
N ILE A 151 -15.16 3.44 -7.42
CA ILE A 151 -16.18 4.46 -7.23
C ILE A 151 -17.11 4.40 -8.43
N GLY A 152 -18.34 3.95 -8.22
CA GLY A 152 -19.39 3.93 -9.23
C GLY A 152 -20.08 5.28 -9.27
N VAL A 153 -20.02 5.92 -10.43
CA VAL A 153 -20.66 7.20 -10.72
C VAL A 153 -21.71 6.97 -11.79
N GLU A 154 -22.91 7.48 -11.58
CA GLU A 154 -23.95 7.53 -12.59
C GLU A 154 -23.42 8.28 -13.83
N GLY A 155 -23.44 7.61 -14.98
CA GLY A 155 -23.16 8.25 -16.26
C GLY A 155 -24.41 8.88 -16.85
N GLY A 156 -24.20 9.79 -17.81
CA GLY A 156 -25.30 10.33 -18.59
C GLY A 156 -26.02 9.24 -19.38
N ALA A 157 -27.21 9.57 -19.87
CA ALA A 157 -28.02 8.67 -20.70
C ALA A 157 -27.20 8.17 -21.89
N GLY A 158 -27.03 6.85 -22.00
CA GLY A 158 -26.53 6.21 -23.21
C GLY A 158 -27.46 6.47 -24.38
N THR A 159 -26.94 6.30 -25.60
CA THR A 159 -27.70 6.49 -26.86
C THR A 159 -28.99 5.68 -26.96
N ASP A 160 -29.16 4.64 -26.14
CA ASP A 160 -30.33 3.74 -26.12
C ASP A 160 -31.16 3.82 -24.82
N GLY A 161 -30.99 4.87 -24.00
CA GLY A 161 -31.75 5.03 -22.75
C GLY A 161 -31.31 4.15 -21.58
N GLU A 162 -30.23 3.36 -21.75
CA GLU A 162 -29.54 2.71 -20.63
C GLU A 162 -28.70 3.73 -19.85
N GLU A 163 -28.89 3.78 -18.53
CA GLU A 163 -28.00 4.48 -17.62
C GLU A 163 -26.63 3.81 -17.62
N LEU A 164 -25.66 4.40 -18.30
CA LEU A 164 -24.29 3.88 -18.33
C LEU A 164 -23.61 4.20 -16.99
N GLU A 165 -23.43 3.21 -16.12
CA GLU A 165 -22.62 3.40 -14.91
C GLU A 165 -21.14 3.58 -15.28
N ARG A 166 -20.57 4.72 -14.91
CA ARG A 166 -19.13 5.00 -15.08
C ARG A 166 -18.40 4.55 -13.82
N GLN A 167 -17.36 3.74 -13.98
CA GLN A 167 -16.56 3.26 -12.87
C GLN A 167 -15.19 3.95 -12.83
N TRP A 168 -14.87 4.59 -11.71
CA TRP A 168 -13.54 5.13 -11.44
C TRP A 168 -12.73 4.17 -10.58
N VAL A 169 -11.53 3.85 -11.06
CA VAL A 169 -10.59 2.97 -10.34
C VAL A 169 -9.47 3.82 -9.73
N VAL A 170 -9.38 3.79 -8.40
CA VAL A 170 -8.33 4.46 -7.62
C VAL A 170 -7.37 3.40 -7.08
N PRO A 171 -6.12 3.34 -7.56
CA PRO A 171 -5.17 2.35 -7.11
C PRO A 171 -4.67 2.65 -5.70
N GLU A 172 -4.26 1.59 -5.00
CA GLU A 172 -3.58 1.66 -3.70
C GLU A 172 -4.38 2.40 -2.61
N SER A 173 -5.69 2.19 -2.56
CA SER A 173 -6.59 2.77 -1.55
C SER A 173 -6.18 2.42 -0.12
N GLY A 174 -5.64 1.21 0.08
CA GLY A 174 -5.17 0.71 1.37
C GLY A 174 -3.68 0.96 1.68
N TRP A 175 -3.00 1.88 0.95
CA TRP A 175 -1.58 2.20 1.18
C TRP A 175 -1.29 2.58 2.65
N ASP A 176 -2.10 3.48 3.20
CA ASP A 176 -2.08 3.92 4.59
C ASP A 176 -3.48 4.29 5.10
N ALA A 177 -3.61 4.58 6.40
CA ALA A 177 -4.88 4.91 7.03
C ALA A 177 -5.53 6.17 6.45
N ALA A 178 -4.75 7.22 6.20
CA ALA A 178 -5.29 8.50 5.72
C ALA A 178 -5.79 8.46 4.27
N ALA A 179 -5.20 7.61 3.42
CA ALA A 179 -5.70 7.34 2.07
C ALA A 179 -7.06 6.62 2.11
N PHE A 180 -7.16 5.62 2.99
CA PHE A 180 -8.40 4.85 3.19
C PHE A 180 -9.50 5.68 3.87
N ASP A 181 -9.14 6.54 4.81
CA ASP A 181 -10.09 7.47 5.44
C ASP A 181 -10.64 8.50 4.44
N GLY A 182 -9.91 8.81 3.37
CA GLY A 182 -10.45 9.57 2.23
C GLY A 182 -11.66 8.88 1.60
N LEU A 183 -11.59 7.56 1.40
CA LEU A 183 -12.70 6.76 0.89
C LEU A 183 -13.86 6.70 1.90
N ARG A 184 -13.57 6.52 3.19
CA ARG A 184 -14.60 6.53 4.26
C ARG A 184 -15.31 7.89 4.32
N THR A 185 -14.58 8.98 4.13
CA THR A 185 -15.15 10.34 4.06
C THR A 185 -16.03 10.50 2.83
N LEU A 186 -15.61 9.99 1.66
CA LEU A 186 -16.44 9.96 0.45
C LEU A 186 -17.74 9.20 0.66
N GLN A 187 -17.67 8.01 1.27
CA GLN A 187 -18.85 7.20 1.58
C GLN A 187 -19.81 7.99 2.47
N ALA A 188 -19.32 8.57 3.56
CA ALA A 188 -20.12 9.39 4.48
C ALA A 188 -20.78 10.58 3.75
N ALA A 189 -20.01 11.31 2.92
CA ALA A 189 -20.49 12.47 2.18
C ALA A 189 -21.52 12.11 1.08
N ALA A 190 -21.42 10.91 0.50
CA ALA A 190 -22.38 10.38 -0.47
C ALA A 190 -23.62 9.75 0.19
N GLY A 191 -23.76 9.79 1.52
CA GLY A 191 -24.85 9.14 2.24
C GLY A 191 -24.75 7.61 2.30
N LEU A 192 -23.61 7.04 1.93
CA LEU A 192 -23.32 5.61 2.05
C LEU A 192 -22.85 5.28 3.46
N ARG A 193 -23.03 4.03 3.88
CA ARG A 193 -22.46 3.54 5.15
C ARG A 193 -20.92 3.52 5.03
N PRO A 194 -20.19 4.27 5.86
CA PRO A 194 -18.73 4.25 5.82
C PRO A 194 -18.20 2.87 6.21
N ALA A 195 -17.13 2.44 5.54
CA ALA A 195 -16.42 1.23 5.92
C ALA A 195 -15.85 1.35 7.34
N PRO A 196 -15.63 0.21 8.03
CA PRO A 196 -14.85 0.16 9.28
C PRO A 196 -13.45 0.76 9.08
N SER A 197 -12.73 1.00 10.18
CA SER A 197 -11.38 1.56 10.06
C SER A 197 -10.45 0.59 9.32
N ARG A 198 -9.44 1.11 8.62
CA ARG A 198 -8.44 0.26 7.93
C ARG A 198 -7.81 -0.75 8.89
N ALA A 199 -7.56 -0.34 10.13
CA ALA A 199 -6.97 -1.20 11.15
C ALA A 199 -7.89 -2.36 11.58
N GLU A 200 -9.20 -2.15 11.62
CA GLU A 200 -10.18 -3.22 11.85
C GLU A 200 -10.18 -4.21 10.69
N LEU A 201 -10.34 -3.71 9.45
CA LEU A 201 -10.39 -4.56 8.25
C LEU A 201 -9.12 -5.38 8.06
N VAL A 202 -7.94 -4.78 8.30
CA VAL A 202 -6.66 -5.50 8.22
C VAL A 202 -6.53 -6.55 9.33
N ARG A 203 -7.02 -6.27 10.55
CA ARG A 203 -7.01 -7.26 11.64
C ARG A 203 -7.93 -8.43 11.34
N GLU A 204 -9.13 -8.15 10.84
CA GLU A 204 -10.10 -9.15 10.41
C GLU A 204 -9.54 -10.02 9.28
N ASN A 205 -9.02 -9.42 8.20
CA ASN A 205 -8.40 -10.15 7.10
C ASN A 205 -7.23 -11.03 7.56
N ARG A 206 -6.40 -10.55 8.49
CA ARG A 206 -5.31 -11.34 9.09
C ARG A 206 -5.85 -12.54 9.87
N ARG A 207 -6.90 -12.35 10.66
CA ARG A 207 -7.56 -13.45 11.38
C ARG A 207 -8.11 -14.49 10.40
N SER A 208 -8.87 -14.07 9.39
CA SER A 208 -9.45 -14.98 8.39
C SER A 208 -8.39 -15.70 7.54
N ARG A 209 -7.24 -15.06 7.25
CA ARG A 209 -6.12 -15.72 6.56
C ARG A 209 -5.46 -16.78 7.44
N ARG A 210 -5.20 -16.47 8.71
CA ARG A 210 -4.63 -17.44 9.66
C ARG A 210 -5.54 -18.64 9.84
N GLU A 211 -6.82 -18.40 10.08
CA GLU A 211 -7.82 -19.46 10.22
C GLU A 211 -7.88 -20.37 8.99
N ARG A 212 -7.90 -19.80 7.77
CA ARG A 212 -7.82 -20.57 6.52
C ARG A 212 -6.54 -21.40 6.45
N SER A 213 -5.38 -20.79 6.74
CA SER A 213 -4.10 -21.50 6.74
C SER A 213 -4.08 -22.63 7.78
N HIS A 214 -4.64 -22.43 8.96
CA HIS A 214 -4.73 -23.45 10.01
C HIS A 214 -5.64 -24.60 9.57
N ARG A 215 -6.80 -24.30 8.97
CA ARG A 215 -7.71 -25.31 8.41
C ARG A 215 -7.03 -26.12 7.31
N GLU A 216 -6.31 -25.48 6.41
CA GLU A 216 -5.55 -26.16 5.36
C GLU A 216 -4.47 -27.08 5.93
N LEU A 217 -3.72 -26.62 6.93
CA LEU A 217 -2.70 -27.42 7.61
C LEU A 217 -3.30 -28.61 8.36
N ALA A 218 -4.39 -28.39 9.09
CA ALA A 218 -5.11 -29.45 9.78
C ALA A 218 -5.63 -30.51 8.80
N ALA A 219 -6.25 -30.08 7.70
CA ALA A 219 -6.74 -30.97 6.65
C ALA A 219 -5.61 -31.79 6.01
N ARG A 220 -4.43 -31.20 5.76
CA ARG A 220 -3.26 -31.93 5.22
C ARG A 220 -2.76 -33.05 6.14
N LEU A 221 -2.89 -32.88 7.45
CA LEU A 221 -2.48 -33.89 8.42
C LEU A 221 -3.63 -34.80 8.87
N GLY A 222 -4.86 -34.60 8.38
CA GLY A 222 -6.04 -35.31 8.88
C GLY A 222 -6.39 -34.99 10.34
N MET A 223 -5.92 -33.84 10.84
CA MET A 223 -6.21 -33.35 12.18
C MET A 223 -7.64 -32.77 12.23
N PRO A 224 -8.48 -33.15 13.22
CA PRO A 224 -9.83 -32.62 13.35
C PRO A 224 -9.81 -31.13 13.71
N TRP A 225 -10.62 -30.32 13.01
CA TRP A 225 -10.76 -28.90 13.29
C TRP A 225 -11.56 -28.64 14.56
N ARG A 226 -11.13 -27.67 15.35
CA ARG A 226 -11.89 -27.12 16.49
C ARG A 226 -11.98 -25.60 16.36
N GLU A 227 -13.13 -25.03 16.71
CA GLU A 227 -13.36 -23.58 16.62
C GLU A 227 -12.40 -22.77 17.51
N GLU A 228 -11.91 -23.38 18.59
CA GLU A 228 -10.89 -22.83 19.49
C GLU A 228 -9.62 -22.37 18.73
N TYR A 229 -9.26 -23.08 17.65
CA TYR A 229 -8.07 -22.82 16.84
C TYR A 229 -8.18 -21.57 15.95
N ALA A 230 -9.40 -21.04 15.77
CA ALA A 230 -9.62 -19.79 15.04
C ALA A 230 -9.19 -18.57 15.87
N ASP A 231 -9.20 -18.70 17.21
CA ASP A 231 -8.96 -17.63 18.15
C ASP A 231 -7.66 -17.79 18.95
N ASP A 232 -7.28 -19.02 19.29
CA ASP A 232 -6.07 -19.34 20.04
C ASP A 232 -5.00 -20.01 19.17
N GLU A 233 -4.00 -19.22 18.79
CA GLU A 233 -2.85 -19.66 18.00
C GLU A 233 -1.95 -20.64 18.76
N ALA A 234 -1.81 -20.46 20.08
CA ALA A 234 -0.99 -21.34 20.90
C ALA A 234 -1.64 -22.73 21.04
N ALA A 235 -2.97 -22.77 21.20
CA ALA A 235 -3.72 -24.01 21.22
C ALA A 235 -3.60 -24.79 19.90
N PHE A 236 -3.71 -24.10 18.75
CA PHE A 236 -3.52 -24.72 17.44
C PHE A 236 -2.10 -25.29 17.29
N GLN A 237 -1.06 -24.51 17.60
CA GLN A 237 0.33 -24.94 17.44
C GLN A 237 0.69 -26.12 18.35
N ALA A 238 0.24 -26.11 19.60
CA ALA A 238 0.47 -27.22 20.53
C ALA A 238 -0.16 -28.53 20.04
N GLU A 239 -1.38 -28.44 19.50
CA GLU A 239 -2.08 -29.59 18.94
C GLU A 239 -1.43 -30.08 17.64
N PHE A 240 -1.08 -29.15 16.75
CA PHE A 240 -0.44 -29.45 15.47
C PHE A 240 0.92 -30.14 15.68
N ASP A 241 1.73 -29.64 16.61
CA ASP A 241 3.01 -30.27 16.97
C ASP A 241 2.82 -31.66 17.59
N ARG A 242 1.76 -31.85 18.39
CA ARG A 242 1.43 -33.18 18.92
C ARG A 242 1.09 -34.15 17.79
N VAL A 243 0.17 -33.78 16.88
CA VAL A 243 -0.23 -34.63 15.76
C VAL A 243 0.98 -34.95 14.88
N ARG A 244 1.87 -33.99 14.63
CA ARG A 244 3.13 -34.23 13.91
C ARG A 244 4.03 -35.25 14.62
N ARG A 245 4.10 -35.24 15.97
CA ARG A 245 4.84 -36.25 16.75
C ARG A 245 4.17 -37.63 16.70
N VAL A 246 2.84 -37.70 16.69
CA VAL A 246 2.09 -38.96 16.53
C VAL A 246 2.38 -39.60 15.17
N LEU A 247 2.28 -38.83 14.08
CA LEU A 247 2.64 -39.30 12.73
C LEU A 247 4.11 -39.71 12.63
N GLY A 248 5.00 -39.02 13.35
CA GLY A 248 6.41 -39.39 13.46
C GLY A 248 6.72 -40.56 14.42
N GLY A 249 5.69 -41.23 14.99
CA GLY A 249 5.85 -42.37 15.90
C GLY A 249 6.46 -42.03 17.27
N ARG A 250 6.57 -40.75 17.62
CA ARG A 250 7.18 -40.28 18.87
C ARG A 250 6.18 -40.13 20.02
N GLU A 251 4.88 -40.18 19.72
CA GLU A 251 3.79 -40.00 20.69
C GLU A 251 2.64 -40.97 20.37
N ARG A 252 1.90 -41.42 21.39
CA ARG A 252 0.78 -42.36 21.19
C ARG A 252 -0.43 -41.63 20.57
N PRO A 253 -1.09 -42.19 19.53
CA PRO A 253 -2.29 -41.59 18.94
C PRO A 253 -3.46 -41.58 19.93
N ARG A 254 -4.24 -40.49 19.92
CA ARG A 254 -5.52 -40.39 20.63
C ARG A 254 -6.68 -40.78 19.71
N GLU A 255 -7.86 -40.96 20.29
CA GLU A 255 -9.08 -41.18 19.52
C GLU A 255 -9.37 -39.99 18.60
N GLY A 256 -9.53 -40.26 17.30
CA GLY A 256 -9.71 -39.23 16.27
C GLY A 256 -8.41 -38.66 15.68
N ASP A 257 -7.24 -39.06 16.18
CA ASP A 257 -5.96 -38.68 15.55
C ASP A 257 -5.72 -39.47 14.25
N PRO A 258 -5.00 -38.89 13.28
CA PRO A 258 -4.59 -39.60 12.07
C PRO A 258 -3.67 -40.77 12.42
N ARG A 259 -3.81 -41.87 11.68
CA ARG A 259 -2.91 -43.03 11.82
C ARG A 259 -1.58 -42.75 11.12
N PRO A 260 -0.44 -43.15 11.71
CA PRO A 260 0.88 -43.01 11.08
C PRO A 260 0.99 -43.83 9.79
#